data_AF-A0A349BR26-F1
#
_entry.id   AF-A0A349BR26-F1
#
_cell.length_a   1.000
_cell.length_b   1.000
_cell.length_c   1.000
_cell.angle_alpha   90.00
_cell.angle_beta   90.00
_cell.angle_gamma   90.00
#
_symmetry.space_group_name_H-M   'P 1'
#
loop_
_entity.id
_entity.type
_entity.pdbx_description
1 polymer ?
#
loop_
_entity_poly.entity_id
_entity_poly.type
_entity_poly.pdbx_seq_one_letter_code
_entity_poly.pdbx_strand_id
1 'polypeptide(L)'
;MIAGYNLTGILERKTLEKVGNVIEVKYIAQPRLSSFTERTSTRLIAFGLSLISTRETSVNISLQIWDTKTGSIVWEGSGQATIAVEAMRAKPVSFEDVAEVASLGLVKKFQP
;
A
#
# COMPACT_ATOMS: atom_id res chain seq x y z
N MET A 1 21.94 1.19 -9.49
CA MET A 1 20.50 1.35 -9.23
C MET A 1 20.06 0.61 -7.97
N ILE A 2 19.91 -0.73 -7.97
CA ILE A 2 19.30 -1.47 -6.83
C ILE A 2 20.16 -1.43 -5.56
N ALA A 3 21.49 -1.58 -5.67
CA ALA A 3 22.39 -1.64 -4.51
C ALA A 3 22.38 -0.34 -3.67
N GLY A 4 22.37 0.84 -4.32
CA GLY A 4 22.32 2.13 -3.62
C GLY A 4 20.94 2.42 -3.03
N TYR A 5 19.87 2.11 -3.76
CA TYR A 5 18.50 2.28 -3.29
C TYR A 5 18.20 1.39 -2.08
N ASN A 6 18.66 0.14 -2.06
CA ASN A 6 18.46 -0.77 -0.94
C ASN A 6 19.11 -0.27 0.36
N LEU A 7 20.15 0.57 0.26
CA LEU A 7 20.87 1.11 1.41
C LEU A 7 20.27 2.43 1.90
N THR A 8 19.77 3.29 1.00
CA THR A 8 19.36 4.67 1.33
C THR A 8 17.87 4.93 1.21
N GLY A 9 17.13 4.09 0.48
CA GLY A 9 15.74 4.36 0.09
C GLY A 9 15.60 5.50 -0.92
N ILE A 10 16.69 6.05 -1.45
CA ILE A 10 16.69 7.21 -2.36
C ILE A 10 16.85 6.75 -3.81
N LEU A 11 15.96 7.21 -4.68
CA LEU A 11 16.09 6.99 -6.12
C LEU A 11 17.23 7.86 -6.69
N GLU A 12 18.13 7.23 -7.44
CA GLU A 12 19.30 7.93 -8.00
C GLU A 12 18.85 8.96 -9.05
N ARG A 13 19.22 10.23 -8.85
CA ARG A 13 18.88 11.35 -9.77
C ARG A 13 19.19 11.04 -11.23
N LYS A 14 20.38 10.52 -11.55
CA LYS A 14 20.78 10.18 -12.94
C LYS A 14 19.85 9.14 -13.56
N THR A 15 19.37 8.20 -12.76
CA THR A 15 18.40 7.19 -13.20
C THR A 15 17.03 7.82 -13.41
N LEU A 16 16.55 8.63 -12.46
CA LEU A 16 15.28 9.36 -12.59
C LEU A 16 15.25 10.26 -13.82
N GLU A 17 16.34 10.99 -14.07
CA GLU A 17 16.52 11.87 -15.22
C GLU A 17 16.50 11.07 -16.53
N LYS A 18 17.24 9.95 -16.59
CA LYS A 18 17.25 9.08 -17.76
C LYS A 18 15.85 8.52 -18.06
N VAL A 19 15.15 8.00 -17.05
CA VAL A 19 13.79 7.47 -17.21
C VAL A 19 12.86 8.59 -17.64
N GLY A 20 12.84 9.71 -16.90
CA GLY A 20 11.99 10.87 -17.18
C GLY A 20 12.15 11.41 -18.61
N ASN A 21 13.38 11.42 -19.14
CA ASN A 21 13.64 11.83 -20.52
C ASN A 21 13.13 10.82 -21.56
N VAL A 22 13.21 9.51 -21.28
CA VAL A 22 12.74 8.45 -22.20
C VAL A 22 11.22 8.40 -22.30
N ILE A 23 10.52 8.60 -21.18
CA ILE A 23 9.04 8.60 -21.15
C ILE A 23 8.45 10.01 -21.20
N GLU A 24 9.29 11.04 -21.37
CA GLU A 24 8.91 12.46 -21.46
C GLU A 24 8.05 12.98 -20.29
N VAL A 25 8.35 12.56 -19.05
CA VAL A 25 7.63 13.00 -17.85
C VAL A 25 8.50 13.79 -16.88
N LYS A 26 7.88 14.78 -16.22
CA LYS A 26 8.51 15.57 -15.15
C LYS A 26 8.48 14.87 -13.79
N TYR A 27 7.48 14.02 -13.56
CA TYR A 27 7.24 13.40 -12.26
C TYR A 27 7.11 11.88 -12.40
N ILE A 28 7.73 11.14 -11.47
CA ILE A 28 7.57 9.70 -11.35
C ILE A 28 6.92 9.38 -10.02
N ALA A 29 5.86 8.56 -10.07
CA ALA A 29 5.16 8.07 -8.89
C ALA A 29 5.76 6.72 -8.47
N GLN A 30 6.19 6.62 -7.21
CA GLN A 30 6.70 5.40 -6.61
C GLN A 30 5.75 4.92 -5.51
N PRO A 31 4.85 3.96 -5.81
CA PRO A 31 4.05 3.31 -4.78
C PRO A 31 4.90 2.32 -3.99
N ARG A 32 4.62 2.19 -2.70
CA ARG A 32 5.25 1.21 -1.81
C ARG A 32 4.22 0.55 -0.92
N LEU A 33 4.21 -0.78 -0.92
CA LEU A 33 3.50 -1.56 0.09
C LEU A 33 4.34 -1.56 1.36
N SER A 34 3.87 -0.86 2.40
CA SER A 34 4.56 -0.74 3.68
C SER A 34 4.27 -1.93 4.59
N SER A 35 3.03 -2.41 4.60
CA SER A 35 2.67 -3.63 5.31
C SER A 35 1.38 -4.24 4.74
N PHE A 36 1.28 -5.56 4.83
CA PHE A 36 0.06 -6.32 4.63
C PHE A 36 -0.03 -7.35 5.75
N THR A 37 -1.20 -7.50 6.38
CA THR A 37 -1.39 -8.43 7.49
C THR A 37 -2.78 -9.02 7.42
N GLU A 38 -2.85 -10.35 7.54
CA GLU A 38 -4.09 -11.10 7.68
C GLU A 38 -4.11 -11.76 9.06
N ARG A 39 -5.21 -11.57 9.79
CA ARG A 39 -5.43 -12.19 11.10
C ARG A 39 -6.74 -12.94 11.07
N THR A 40 -6.75 -14.15 11.61
CA THR A 40 -7.98 -14.91 11.85
C THR A 40 -8.10 -15.14 13.35
N SER A 41 -9.21 -14.69 13.92
CA SER A 41 -9.58 -14.96 15.31
C SER A 41 -10.81 -15.85 15.33
N THR A 42 -10.75 -16.95 16.08
CA THR A 42 -11.83 -17.93 16.15
C THR A 42 -12.38 -17.96 17.56
N ARG A 43 -13.70 -17.80 17.70
CA ARG A 43 -14.40 -17.90 18.98
C ARG A 43 -15.18 -19.21 19.04
N LEU A 44 -14.91 -20.01 20.08
CA LEU A 44 -15.62 -21.25 20.38
C LEU A 44 -16.73 -20.96 21.39
N ILE A 45 -17.98 -21.29 21.04
CA ILE A 45 -19.11 -21.24 21.97
C ILE A 45 -19.44 -22.68 22.40
N ALA A 46 -19.21 -23.01 23.68
CA ALA A 46 -19.48 -24.33 24.25
C ALA A 46 -20.96 -24.50 24.61
N PHE A 47 -21.42 -25.76 24.69
CA PHE A 47 -22.81 -26.18 24.96
C PHE A 47 -23.84 -26.01 23.81
N GLY A 48 -23.36 -25.77 22.59
CA GLY A 48 -24.17 -25.90 21.37
C GLY A 48 -24.19 -24.65 20.52
N LEU A 49 -23.56 -24.77 19.35
CA LEU A 49 -23.81 -23.99 18.12
C LEU A 49 -23.23 -22.57 18.05
N SER A 50 -21.92 -22.46 17.76
CA SER A 50 -21.40 -21.94 16.47
C SER A 50 -19.89 -21.68 16.58
N LEU A 51 -19.16 -21.93 15.47
CA LEU A 51 -17.76 -21.51 15.30
C LEU A 51 -17.77 -20.22 14.49
N ILE A 52 -17.59 -19.08 15.16
CA ILE A 52 -17.50 -17.79 14.47
C ILE A 52 -16.02 -17.46 14.32
N SER A 53 -15.57 -17.31 13.08
CA SER A 53 -14.25 -16.77 12.76
C SER A 53 -14.37 -15.34 12.25
N THR A 54 -13.63 -14.43 12.87
CA THR A 54 -13.38 -13.07 12.37
C THR A 54 -12.07 -13.09 11.60
N ARG A 55 -12.11 -12.67 10.34
CA ARG A 55 -10.93 -12.46 9.51
C ARG A 55 -10.72 -10.97 9.32
N GLU A 56 -9.54 -10.49 9.66
CA GLU A 56 -9.13 -9.09 9.53
C GLU A 56 -7.97 -9.01 8.54
N THR A 57 -8.14 -8.21 7.50
CA THR A 57 -7.12 -7.93 6.49
C THR A 57 -6.78 -6.44 6.57
N SER A 58 -5.51 -6.12 6.80
CA SER A 58 -5.00 -4.75 6.92
C SER A 58 -3.88 -4.49 5.92
N VAL A 59 -3.88 -3.29 5.34
CA VAL A 59 -2.83 -2.83 4.42
C VAL A 59 -2.41 -1.40 4.72
N ASN A 60 -1.11 -1.13 4.57
CA ASN A 60 -0.54 0.21 4.55
C ASN A 60 0.19 0.42 3.24
N ILE A 61 -0.20 1.45 2.49
CA ILE A 61 0.41 1.84 1.22
C ILE A 61 0.94 3.26 1.38
N SER A 62 2.13 3.51 0.86
CA SER A 62 2.66 4.86 0.68
C SER A 62 2.94 5.15 -0.79
N LEU A 63 2.98 6.43 -1.12
CA LEU A 63 3.26 6.93 -2.45
C LEU A 63 4.18 8.13 -2.33
N GLN A 64 5.27 8.12 -3.08
CA GLN A 64 6.15 9.27 -3.24
C GLN A 64 6.12 9.74 -4.70
N ILE A 65 6.06 11.05 -4.92
CA ILE A 65 6.23 11.66 -6.23
C ILE A 65 7.62 12.29 -6.28
N TRP A 66 8.41 11.90 -7.28
CA TRP A 66 9.77 12.36 -7.49
C TRP A 66 9.84 13.28 -8.71
N ASP A 67 10.52 14.43 -8.59
CA ASP A 67 10.90 15.26 -9.73
C ASP A 67 12.07 14.59 -10.48
N THR A 68 11.90 14.35 -11.78
CA THR A 68 12.87 13.61 -12.59
C THR A 68 14.15 14.39 -12.86
N LYS A 69 14.12 15.73 -12.78
CA LYS A 69 15.27 16.59 -13.04
C LYS A 69 16.12 16.77 -11.77
N THR A 70 15.47 17.10 -10.66
CA THR A 70 16.19 17.36 -9.40
C THR A 70 16.47 16.08 -8.62
N GLY A 71 15.68 15.02 -8.83
CA GLY A 71 15.73 13.80 -8.04
C GLY A 71 15.16 13.99 -6.63
N SER A 72 14.37 15.04 -6.40
CA SER A 72 13.77 15.34 -5.10
C SER A 72 12.37 14.76 -4.98
N ILE A 73 11.98 14.33 -3.78
CA ILE A 73 10.57 14.03 -3.47
C ILE A 73 9.82 15.36 -3.39
N VAL A 74 8.82 15.54 -4.24
CA VAL A 74 7.96 16.74 -4.26
C VAL A 74 6.64 16.54 -3.52
N TRP A 75 6.26 15.29 -3.30
CA TRP A 75 5.08 14.94 -2.51
C TRP A 75 5.22 13.53 -1.93
N GLU A 76 4.71 13.33 -0.73
CA GLU A 76 4.62 12.03 -0.07
C GLU A 76 3.29 11.89 0.66
N GLY A 77 2.70 10.70 0.59
CA GLY A 77 1.50 10.37 1.34
C GLY A 77 1.37 8.89 1.63
N SER A 78 0.52 8.56 2.59
CA SER A 78 0.18 7.19 2.95
C SER A 78 -1.32 6.99 3.15
N GLY A 79 -1.77 5.78 2.88
CA GLY A 79 -3.14 5.31 3.09
C GLY A 79 -3.11 3.98 3.83
N GLN A 80 -4.04 3.84 4.78
CA GLN A 80 -4.24 2.63 5.56
C GLN A 80 -5.69 2.19 5.41
N ALA A 81 -5.90 0.88 5.29
CA ALA A 81 -7.22 0.30 5.36
C ALA A 81 -7.18 -1.03 6.14
N THR A 82 -8.25 -1.30 6.86
CA THR A 82 -8.51 -2.58 7.52
C THR A 82 -9.94 -2.98 7.22
N ILE A 83 -10.14 -4.21 6.75
CA ILE A 83 -11.46 -4.80 6.53
C ILE A 83 -11.56 -6.05 7.41
N ALA A 84 -12.60 -6.12 8.23
CA ALA A 84 -12.91 -7.26 9.08
C ALA A 84 -14.22 -7.91 8.63
N VAL A 85 -14.21 -9.23 8.47
CA VAL A 85 -15.38 -10.03 8.06
C VAL A 85 -15.59 -11.17 9.05
N GLU A 86 -16.81 -11.28 9.57
CA GLU A 86 -17.25 -12.40 10.41
C GLU A 86 -18.13 -13.34 9.60
N ALA A 87 -17.74 -14.61 9.46
CA ALA A 87 -18.70 -15.64 9.03
C ALA A 87 -18.21 -17.06 9.34
N MET A 88 -19.15 -18.01 9.34
CA MET A 88 -18.87 -19.45 9.39
C MET A 88 -18.22 -19.98 8.08
N ARG A 89 -18.45 -19.30 6.95
CA ARG A 89 -17.91 -19.61 5.61
C ARG A 89 -17.68 -18.32 4.79
N ALA A 90 -16.94 -17.36 5.33
CA ALA A 90 -16.71 -16.10 4.62
C ALA A 90 -15.77 -16.31 3.43
N LYS A 91 -16.06 -15.66 2.29
CA LYS A 91 -15.03 -15.41 1.27
C LYS A 91 -13.99 -14.47 1.90
N PRO A 92 -12.69 -14.81 1.90
CA PRO A 92 -11.66 -13.90 2.39
C PRO A 92 -11.71 -12.59 1.58
N VAL A 93 -11.49 -11.48 2.27
CA VAL A 93 -11.24 -10.17 1.64
C VAL A 93 -9.88 -10.25 1.00
N SER A 94 -9.79 -9.94 -0.29
CA SER A 94 -8.52 -10.04 -0.99
C SER A 94 -7.60 -8.86 -0.68
N PHE A 95 -6.32 -8.99 -1.01
CA PHE A 95 -5.38 -7.88 -0.94
C PHE A 95 -5.86 -6.70 -1.79
N GLU A 96 -6.39 -6.97 -2.99
CA GLU A 96 -6.86 -5.97 -3.94
C GLU A 96 -8.00 -5.13 -3.34
N ASP A 97 -8.98 -5.78 -2.70
CA ASP A 97 -10.13 -5.12 -2.06
C ASP A 97 -9.65 -4.10 -0.99
N VAL A 98 -8.73 -4.51 -0.11
CA VAL A 98 -8.23 -3.63 0.96
C VAL A 98 -7.25 -2.58 0.43
N ALA A 99 -6.46 -2.91 -0.59
CA ALA A 99 -5.51 -2.01 -1.23
C ALA A 99 -6.23 -0.88 -1.99
N GLU A 100 -7.36 -1.17 -2.62
CA GLU A 100 -8.20 -0.16 -3.26
C GLU A 100 -8.67 0.89 -2.23
N VAL A 101 -9.20 0.45 -1.09
CA VAL A 101 -9.66 1.36 -0.02
C VAL A 101 -8.52 2.24 0.50
N ALA A 102 -7.35 1.63 0.78
CA ALA A 102 -6.17 2.37 1.23
C ALA A 102 -5.70 3.39 0.18
N SER A 103 -5.69 2.99 -1.10
CA SER A 103 -5.25 3.83 -2.22
C SER A 103 -6.20 5.00 -2.46
N LEU A 104 -7.52 4.79 -2.38
CA LEU A 104 -8.51 5.87 -2.47
C LEU A 104 -8.34 6.90 -1.35
N GLY A 105 -8.04 6.43 -0.14
CA GLY A 105 -7.73 7.30 1.00
C GLY A 105 -6.46 8.13 0.78
N LEU A 106 -5.45 7.56 0.11
CA LEU A 106 -4.22 8.25 -0.26
C LEU A 106 -4.48 9.31 -1.34
N VAL A 107 -5.16 8.96 -2.43
CA VAL A 107 -5.43 9.87 -3.55
C VAL A 107 -6.23 11.09 -3.10
N LYS A 108 -7.15 10.96 -2.14
CA LYS A 108 -7.88 12.10 -1.56
C LYS A 108 -6.97 13.15 -0.90
N LYS A 109 -5.78 12.77 -0.45
CA LYS A 109 -4.78 13.68 0.14
C LYS A 109 -3.94 14.40 -0.91
N PHE A 110 -4.02 13.96 -2.16
CA PHE A 110 -3.36 14.59 -3.28
C PHE A 110 -4.16 15.83 -3.69
N GLN A 111 -3.88 16.97 -3.05
CA GLN A 111 -4.42 18.27 -3.45
C GLN A 111 -3.35 19.00 -4.29
N PRO A 112 -3.67 19.45 -5.52
CA PRO A 112 -2.77 20.20 -6.38
C PRO A 112 -2.49 21.62 -5.87
#